data_AF-A0A0J8BKB8-F1
#
_entry.id   AF-A0A0J8BKB8-F1
#
_cell.length_a   1.000
_cell.length_b   1.000
_cell.length_c   1.000
_cell.angle_alpha   90.00
_cell.angle_beta   90.00
_cell.angle_gamma   90.00
#
_symmetry.space_group_name_H-M   'P 1'
#
loop_
_entity.id
_entity.type
_entity.pdbx_description
1 polymer ?
#
loop_
_entity_poly.entity_id
_entity_poly.type
_entity_poly.pdbx_seq_one_letter_code
_entity_poly.pdbx_strand_id
1 'polypeptide(L)'
;GDGVGDLKGLTAKLDYLQWLGVDCLWLPPFFKSPLKDGGYDVSDYTSVLPEFGDLADFVEFVDSAHQRGMRVIIDFVMNHTSDQHPWFQESRNDPDGPYGDYYMWADDDKQYADARIIFVDTEASNWTYDPVRGQYFFHRFFSHQPDLNYENPAVQEEILAALRFWLDLGIDGFRLDAVPYLYAEEGTNCENLPATHEFLRRVRREIDAMYPDTVLLAEANQWPEDVVDYFGDYQNGGDECHMAFHFPVMPRIFMAVRRESRYPVSEILA
;
A
#
# COMPACT_ATOMS: atom_id res chain seq x y z
N GLY A 1 -6.73 -5.61 -29.72
CA GLY A 1 -6.87 -5.96 -28.31
C GLY A 1 -6.65 -7.45 -28.17
N ASP A 2 -5.93 -7.83 -27.14
CA ASP A 2 -5.63 -9.20 -26.69
C ASP A 2 -6.67 -9.73 -25.68
N GLY A 3 -7.61 -8.90 -25.24
CA GLY A 3 -8.68 -9.25 -24.31
C GLY A 3 -8.48 -8.67 -22.91
N VAL A 4 -7.38 -7.95 -22.67
CA VAL A 4 -7.06 -7.24 -21.43
C VAL A 4 -7.19 -5.73 -21.66
N GLY A 5 -7.61 -4.98 -20.63
CA GLY A 5 -7.59 -3.51 -20.69
C GLY A 5 -6.18 -3.00 -20.41
N ASP A 6 -5.70 -2.04 -21.20
CA ASP A 6 -4.34 -1.51 -21.12
C ASP A 6 -4.33 0.03 -20.91
N LEU A 7 -3.16 0.59 -20.59
CA LEU A 7 -2.98 2.02 -20.33
C LEU A 7 -3.36 2.89 -21.54
N LYS A 8 -3.05 2.45 -22.76
CA LYS A 8 -3.47 3.14 -24.00
C LYS A 8 -5.00 3.17 -24.14
N GLY A 9 -5.66 2.07 -23.79
CA GLY A 9 -7.11 1.95 -23.75
C GLY A 9 -7.71 2.88 -22.70
N LEU A 10 -7.09 2.99 -21.52
CA LEU A 10 -7.50 3.93 -20.48
C LEU A 10 -7.34 5.39 -20.94
N THR A 11 -6.21 5.73 -21.58
CA THR A 11 -5.98 7.05 -22.22
C THR A 11 -7.08 7.39 -23.22
N ALA A 12 -7.48 6.43 -24.06
CA ALA A 12 -8.57 6.61 -25.03
C ALA A 12 -9.96 6.82 -24.39
N LYS A 13 -10.11 6.58 -23.08
CA LYS A 13 -11.36 6.81 -22.32
C LYS A 13 -11.34 8.08 -21.49
N LEU A 14 -10.25 8.84 -21.47
CA LEU A 14 -10.16 10.07 -20.68
C LEU A 14 -11.22 11.12 -21.07
N ASP A 15 -11.65 11.20 -22.32
CA ASP A 15 -12.74 12.11 -22.73
C ASP A 15 -14.07 11.73 -22.06
N TYR A 16 -14.33 10.44 -21.86
CA TYR A 16 -15.51 9.98 -21.13
C TYR A 16 -15.41 10.34 -19.63
N LEU A 17 -14.23 10.16 -19.04
CA LEU A 17 -13.99 10.46 -17.62
C LEU A 17 -14.10 11.97 -17.35
N GLN A 18 -13.56 12.79 -18.25
CA GLN A 18 -13.74 14.24 -18.20
C GLN A 18 -15.22 14.63 -18.34
N TRP A 19 -15.97 14.00 -19.26
CA TRP A 19 -17.41 14.23 -19.39
C TRP A 19 -18.18 13.84 -18.12
N LEU A 20 -17.80 12.75 -17.46
CA LEU A 20 -18.39 12.33 -16.19
C LEU A 20 -18.14 13.34 -15.08
N GLY A 21 -17.07 14.14 -15.20
CA GLY A 21 -16.71 15.20 -14.26
C GLY A 21 -15.89 14.69 -13.07
N VAL A 22 -15.08 13.65 -13.26
CA VAL A 22 -14.12 13.22 -12.22
C VAL A 22 -12.90 14.14 -12.24
N ASP A 23 -12.37 14.46 -11.07
CA ASP A 23 -11.19 15.34 -10.92
C ASP A 23 -9.90 14.56 -10.65
N CYS A 24 -10.01 13.30 -10.25
CA CYS A 24 -8.87 12.44 -9.93
C CYS A 24 -9.18 10.98 -10.26
N LEU A 25 -8.21 10.29 -10.85
CA LEU A 25 -8.24 8.86 -11.13
C LEU A 25 -7.38 8.15 -10.10
N TRP A 26 -7.96 7.15 -9.44
CA TRP A 26 -7.22 6.24 -8.58
C TRP A 26 -7.05 4.90 -9.31
N LEU A 27 -5.80 4.54 -9.61
CA LEU A 27 -5.45 3.26 -10.23
C LEU A 27 -5.04 2.27 -9.13
N PRO A 28 -5.73 1.12 -9.01
CA PRO A 28 -5.23 -0.02 -8.25
C PRO A 28 -3.87 -0.52 -8.78
N PRO A 29 -3.19 -1.45 -8.07
CA PRO A 29 -1.87 -1.90 -8.48
C PRO A 29 -1.82 -2.40 -9.93
N PHE A 30 -0.93 -1.78 -10.72
CA PHE A 30 -0.62 -2.17 -12.10
C PHE A 30 0.85 -2.54 -12.27
N PHE A 31 1.58 -2.62 -11.15
CA PHE A 31 2.99 -3.01 -11.13
C PHE A 31 3.17 -4.45 -11.61
N LYS A 32 4.40 -4.79 -12.00
CA LYS A 32 4.73 -6.17 -12.32
C LYS A 32 4.48 -7.07 -11.11
N SER A 33 3.61 -8.06 -11.28
CA SER A 33 3.13 -8.94 -10.22
C SER A 33 2.86 -10.33 -10.81
N PRO A 34 2.99 -11.42 -10.02
CA PRO A 34 2.49 -12.74 -10.42
C PRO A 34 0.96 -12.85 -10.34
N LEU A 35 0.26 -11.80 -9.88
CA LEU A 35 -1.20 -11.68 -9.81
C LEU A 35 -1.86 -12.76 -8.96
N LYS A 36 -1.21 -13.20 -7.87
CA LYS A 36 -1.80 -14.15 -6.93
C LYS A 36 -2.73 -13.48 -5.91
N ASP A 37 -2.61 -12.16 -5.74
CA ASP A 37 -3.51 -11.34 -4.93
C ASP A 37 -3.93 -10.07 -5.69
N GLY A 38 -4.39 -10.24 -6.94
CA GLY A 38 -4.96 -9.14 -7.72
C GLY A 38 -4.00 -7.98 -8.03
N GLY A 39 -2.69 -8.20 -7.93
CA GLY A 39 -1.64 -7.19 -8.16
C GLY A 39 -1.04 -6.61 -6.88
N TYR A 40 -1.59 -6.91 -5.70
CA TYR A 40 -1.04 -6.47 -4.41
C TYR A 40 0.22 -7.26 -4.01
N ASP A 41 0.46 -8.42 -4.62
CA ASP A 41 1.74 -9.14 -4.54
C ASP A 41 2.76 -8.57 -5.55
N VAL A 42 3.39 -7.43 -5.21
CA VAL A 42 4.29 -6.70 -6.12
C VAL A 42 5.66 -7.37 -6.26
N SER A 43 6.08 -7.67 -7.49
CA SER A 43 7.39 -8.29 -7.78
C SER A 43 8.45 -7.32 -8.31
N ASP A 44 8.05 -6.11 -8.73
CA ASP A 44 8.95 -5.00 -9.09
C ASP A 44 8.17 -3.69 -8.99
N TYR A 45 8.53 -2.84 -8.04
CA TYR A 45 7.88 -1.54 -7.80
C TYR A 45 8.07 -0.52 -8.93
N THR A 46 9.05 -0.70 -9.81
CA THR A 46 9.44 0.29 -10.83
C THR A 46 9.05 -0.10 -12.26
N SER A 47 8.33 -1.22 -12.40
CA SER A 47 7.88 -1.75 -13.67
C SER A 47 6.36 -1.84 -13.73
N VAL A 48 5.80 -1.55 -14.91
CA VAL A 48 4.40 -1.83 -15.24
C VAL A 48 4.26 -3.32 -15.59
N LEU A 49 3.13 -3.92 -15.23
CA LEU A 49 2.77 -5.27 -15.67
C LEU A 49 2.70 -5.30 -17.22
N PRO A 50 3.43 -6.20 -17.90
CA PRO A 50 3.54 -6.17 -19.37
C PRO A 50 2.20 -6.20 -20.13
N GLU A 51 1.17 -6.85 -19.58
CA GLU A 51 -0.17 -6.87 -20.16
C GLU A 51 -0.87 -5.49 -20.15
N PHE A 52 -0.44 -4.55 -19.31
CA PHE A 52 -1.02 -3.21 -19.21
C PHE A 52 -0.26 -2.15 -20.02
N GLY A 53 0.98 -2.44 -20.44
CA GLY A 53 1.82 -1.54 -21.22
C GLY A 53 3.22 -1.40 -20.63
N ASP A 54 3.84 -0.25 -20.88
CA ASP A 54 5.15 0.11 -20.35
C ASP A 54 5.14 1.49 -19.67
N LEU A 55 6.32 1.95 -19.21
CA LEU A 55 6.45 3.25 -18.56
C LEU A 55 6.15 4.43 -19.51
N ALA A 56 6.37 4.29 -20.82
CA ALA A 56 6.07 5.36 -21.77
C ALA A 56 4.55 5.51 -21.92
N ASP A 57 3.84 4.39 -21.98
CA ASP A 57 2.36 4.37 -22.00
C ASP A 57 1.78 4.97 -20.71
N PHE A 58 2.42 4.73 -19.56
CA PHE A 58 2.03 5.33 -18.29
C PHE A 58 2.20 6.84 -18.27
N VAL A 59 3.36 7.34 -18.71
CA VAL A 59 3.62 8.79 -18.80
C VAL A 59 2.64 9.45 -19.78
N GLU A 60 2.38 8.84 -20.95
CA GLU A 60 1.39 9.37 -21.91
C GLU A 60 -0.01 9.44 -21.29
N PHE A 61 -0.39 8.45 -20.48
CA PHE A 61 -1.66 8.45 -19.76
C PHE A 61 -1.75 9.60 -18.74
N VAL A 62 -0.72 9.77 -17.90
CA VAL A 62 -0.67 10.84 -16.89
C VAL A 62 -0.73 12.21 -17.56
N ASP A 63 0.11 12.47 -18.56
CA ASP A 63 0.12 13.73 -19.33
C ASP A 63 -1.26 14.01 -19.96
N SER A 64 -1.90 12.98 -20.51
CA SER A 64 -3.22 13.09 -21.13
C SER A 64 -4.33 13.37 -20.11
N ALA A 65 -4.22 12.83 -18.89
CA ALA A 65 -5.15 13.11 -17.79
C ALA A 65 -4.98 14.57 -17.31
N HIS A 66 -3.73 15.01 -17.11
CA HIS A 66 -3.40 16.38 -16.71
C HIS A 66 -3.89 17.42 -17.72
N GLN A 67 -3.75 17.18 -19.03
CA GLN A 67 -4.29 18.06 -20.08
C GLN A 67 -5.81 18.26 -19.99
N ARG A 68 -6.51 17.34 -19.33
CA ARG A 68 -7.96 17.40 -19.10
C ARG A 68 -8.34 17.90 -17.71
N GLY A 69 -7.35 18.29 -16.90
CA GLY A 69 -7.54 18.77 -15.53
C GLY A 69 -7.77 17.67 -14.50
N MET A 70 -7.52 16.40 -14.85
CA MET A 70 -7.64 15.27 -13.94
C MET A 70 -6.28 14.93 -13.34
N ARG A 71 -6.23 14.68 -12.03
CA ARG A 71 -5.08 14.11 -11.32
C ARG A 71 -5.07 12.59 -11.38
N VAL A 72 -3.92 11.97 -11.12
CA VAL A 72 -3.73 10.52 -11.07
C VAL A 72 -3.04 10.15 -9.76
N ILE A 73 -3.69 9.31 -8.96
CA ILE A 73 -3.07 8.64 -7.81
C ILE A 73 -3.00 7.14 -8.06
N ILE A 74 -2.02 6.48 -7.44
CA ILE A 74 -1.83 5.03 -7.58
C ILE A 74 -1.84 4.37 -6.21
N ASP A 75 -2.25 3.10 -6.16
CA ASP A 75 -1.95 2.26 -5.01
C ASP A 75 -0.46 1.99 -4.89
N PHE A 76 0.04 2.01 -3.65
CA PHE A 76 1.41 1.65 -3.33
C PHE A 76 1.42 0.75 -2.09
N VAL A 77 1.73 -0.53 -2.30
CA VAL A 77 1.86 -1.52 -1.23
C VAL A 77 3.15 -1.25 -0.48
N MET A 78 3.04 -0.83 0.78
CA MET A 78 4.23 -0.51 1.58
C MET A 78 4.73 -1.71 2.39
N ASN A 79 3.81 -2.54 2.88
CA ASN A 79 4.14 -3.52 3.93
C ASN A 79 4.98 -4.70 3.44
N HIS A 80 4.70 -5.21 2.25
CA HIS A 80 5.20 -6.49 1.77
C HIS A 80 5.48 -6.44 0.28
N THR A 81 6.26 -7.40 -0.21
CA THR A 81 6.43 -7.65 -1.65
C THR A 81 5.89 -9.03 -1.99
N SER A 82 5.92 -9.43 -3.26
CA SER A 82 5.78 -10.83 -3.65
C SER A 82 7.02 -11.64 -3.24
N ASP A 83 6.82 -12.91 -2.90
CA ASP A 83 7.91 -13.89 -2.77
C ASP A 83 8.77 -14.04 -4.05
N GLN A 84 8.31 -13.55 -5.20
CA GLN A 84 9.08 -13.50 -6.45
C GLN A 84 9.87 -12.20 -6.64
N HIS A 85 9.78 -11.25 -5.71
CA HIS A 85 10.56 -10.01 -5.76
C HIS A 85 12.06 -10.35 -5.67
N PRO A 86 12.93 -9.72 -6.49
CA PRO A 86 14.37 -9.98 -6.46
C PRO A 86 14.98 -9.85 -5.05
N TRP A 87 14.56 -8.87 -4.26
CA TRP A 87 14.99 -8.75 -2.86
C TRP A 87 14.70 -9.99 -2.03
N PHE A 88 13.51 -10.61 -2.15
CA PHE A 88 13.18 -11.82 -1.38
C PHE A 88 14.00 -13.02 -1.87
N GLN A 89 14.16 -13.14 -3.19
CA GLN A 89 14.97 -14.18 -3.81
C GLN A 89 16.44 -14.08 -3.36
N GLU A 90 17.02 -12.89 -3.31
CA GLU A 90 18.37 -12.72 -2.78
C GLU A 90 18.42 -12.96 -1.27
N SER A 91 17.45 -12.41 -0.51
CA SER A 91 17.37 -12.58 0.95
C SER A 91 17.34 -14.07 1.37
N ARG A 92 16.56 -14.90 0.67
CA ARG A 92 16.46 -16.34 1.00
C ARG A 92 17.69 -17.15 0.57
N ASN A 93 18.44 -16.71 -0.44
CA ASN A 93 19.59 -17.43 -0.98
C ASN A 93 20.92 -16.99 -0.36
N ASP A 94 21.04 -15.75 0.08
CA ASP A 94 22.23 -15.18 0.71
C ASP A 94 21.87 -14.38 1.98
N PRO A 95 21.72 -15.05 3.14
CA PRO A 95 21.35 -14.41 4.40
C PRO A 95 22.36 -13.37 4.92
N ASP A 96 23.64 -13.48 4.52
CA ASP A 96 24.70 -12.54 4.89
C ASP A 96 24.89 -11.43 3.84
N GLY A 97 24.14 -11.49 2.73
CA GLY A 97 24.18 -10.55 1.63
C GLY A 97 23.44 -9.24 1.91
N PRO A 98 23.45 -8.29 0.96
CA PRO A 98 22.85 -6.97 1.14
C PRO A 98 21.33 -6.99 1.40
N TYR A 99 20.64 -8.03 0.92
CA TYR A 99 19.20 -8.22 1.10
C TYR A 99 18.86 -9.21 2.23
N GLY A 100 19.86 -9.75 2.93
CA GLY A 100 19.68 -10.78 3.96
C GLY A 100 18.68 -10.37 5.06
N ASP A 101 18.63 -9.08 5.37
CA ASP A 101 17.76 -8.50 6.40
C ASP A 101 16.69 -7.55 5.82
N TYR A 102 16.26 -7.76 4.57
CA TYR A 102 15.16 -6.99 3.96
C TYR A 102 13.78 -7.48 4.38
N TYR A 103 13.70 -8.67 4.95
CA TYR A 103 12.46 -9.32 5.39
C TYR A 103 12.65 -9.82 6.82
N MET A 104 11.54 -10.02 7.50
CA MET A 104 11.54 -10.46 8.88
C MET A 104 11.72 -11.98 8.96
N TRP A 105 12.91 -12.44 9.34
CA TRP A 105 13.26 -13.86 9.45
C TRP A 105 13.41 -14.32 10.91
N ALA A 106 13.00 -15.55 11.21
CA ALA A 106 13.13 -16.16 12.53
C ALA A 106 13.40 -17.67 12.46
N ASP A 107 14.04 -18.23 13.49
CA ASP A 107 14.33 -19.67 13.57
C ASP A 107 13.10 -20.50 13.98
N ASP A 108 12.09 -19.87 14.59
CA ASP A 108 10.80 -20.46 14.92
C ASP A 108 9.63 -19.49 14.65
N ASP A 109 8.41 -20.00 14.78
CA ASP A 109 7.15 -19.32 14.45
C ASP A 109 6.46 -18.70 15.69
N LYS A 110 7.21 -18.43 16.77
CA LYS A 110 6.63 -18.03 18.06
C LYS A 110 6.61 -16.53 18.32
N GLN A 111 7.35 -15.77 17.53
CA GLN A 111 7.41 -14.32 17.68
C GLN A 111 6.08 -13.67 17.29
N TYR A 112 5.76 -12.56 17.94
CA TYR A 112 4.55 -11.76 17.68
C TYR A 112 3.23 -12.53 17.84
N ALA A 113 3.15 -13.42 18.84
CA ALA A 113 1.99 -14.31 19.05
C ALA A 113 0.65 -13.57 19.31
N ASP A 114 0.69 -12.30 19.71
CA ASP A 114 -0.48 -11.46 19.94
C ASP A 114 -1.02 -10.80 18.64
N ALA A 115 -0.27 -10.87 17.53
CA ALA A 115 -0.73 -10.42 16.22
C ALA A 115 -1.74 -11.42 15.64
N ARG A 116 -2.95 -10.93 15.33
CA ARG A 116 -4.00 -11.75 14.70
C ARG A 116 -3.59 -12.18 13.28
N ILE A 117 -4.14 -13.30 12.82
CA ILE A 117 -4.08 -13.72 11.41
C ILE A 117 -5.20 -12.99 10.65
N ILE A 118 -4.84 -12.20 9.63
CA ILE A 118 -5.82 -11.41 8.85
C ILE A 118 -6.72 -12.32 8.02
N PHE A 119 -6.13 -13.28 7.30
CA PHE A 119 -6.84 -14.25 6.48
C PHE A 119 -6.96 -15.61 7.17
N VAL A 120 -7.63 -15.66 8.33
CA VAL A 120 -7.75 -16.87 9.16
C VAL A 120 -8.39 -18.08 8.45
N ASP A 121 -9.17 -17.85 7.39
CA ASP A 121 -9.79 -18.91 6.59
C ASP A 121 -8.81 -19.52 5.56
N THR A 122 -7.65 -18.90 5.32
CA THR A 122 -6.67 -19.32 4.31
C THR A 122 -5.29 -19.62 4.92
N GLU A 123 -4.81 -18.75 5.81
CA GLU A 123 -3.49 -18.85 6.44
C GLU A 123 -3.59 -19.44 7.84
N ALA A 124 -2.72 -20.40 8.15
CA ALA A 124 -2.69 -21.06 9.45
C ALA A 124 -1.82 -20.34 10.49
N SER A 125 -0.92 -19.47 10.03
CA SER A 125 0.06 -18.73 10.83
C SER A 125 0.46 -17.44 10.09
N ASN A 126 1.00 -16.47 10.82
CA ASN A 126 1.69 -15.30 10.25
C ASN A 126 3.18 -15.61 9.92
N TRP A 127 3.60 -16.86 10.12
CA TRP A 127 4.95 -17.32 9.83
C TRP A 127 4.91 -18.50 8.85
N THR A 128 5.66 -18.39 7.76
CA THR A 128 5.83 -19.46 6.77
C THR A 128 7.27 -19.94 6.73
N TYR A 129 7.48 -21.25 6.77
CA TYR A 129 8.83 -21.83 6.67
C TYR A 129 9.35 -21.78 5.23
N ASP A 130 10.53 -21.19 5.05
CA ASP A 130 11.24 -21.19 3.79
C ASP A 130 12.24 -22.37 3.71
N PRO A 131 12.06 -23.32 2.77
CA PRO A 131 12.94 -24.49 2.69
C PRO A 131 14.33 -24.19 2.12
N VAL A 132 14.54 -23.03 1.48
CA VAL A 132 15.86 -22.63 0.94
C VAL A 132 16.70 -22.00 2.03
N ARG A 133 16.13 -21.04 2.77
CA ARG A 133 16.83 -20.36 3.88
C ARG A 133 16.89 -21.20 5.15
N GLY A 134 15.92 -22.11 5.34
CA GLY A 134 15.82 -22.93 6.55
C GLY A 134 15.31 -22.16 7.78
N GLN A 135 14.58 -21.07 7.55
CA GLN A 135 14.01 -20.18 8.57
C GLN A 135 12.55 -19.86 8.22
N TYR A 136 11.80 -19.35 9.18
CA TYR A 136 10.47 -18.79 8.95
C TYR A 136 10.58 -17.32 8.54
N PHE A 137 9.72 -16.86 7.65
CA PHE A 137 9.52 -15.44 7.37
C PHE A 137 8.13 -15.01 7.80
N PHE A 138 8.03 -13.76 8.26
CA PHE A 138 6.78 -13.15 8.66
C PHE A 138 5.98 -12.68 7.45
N HIS A 139 4.66 -12.83 7.52
CA HIS A 139 3.71 -12.25 6.57
C HIS A 139 2.39 -11.95 7.28
N ARG A 140 1.84 -10.76 7.08
CA ARG A 140 0.52 -10.38 7.61
C ARG A 140 -0.63 -10.80 6.70
N PHE A 141 -0.32 -10.95 5.43
CA PHE A 141 -1.24 -11.34 4.36
C PHE A 141 -0.95 -12.78 3.94
N PHE A 142 -0.94 -13.11 2.64
CA PHE A 142 -0.70 -14.47 2.19
C PHE A 142 0.77 -14.88 2.34
N SER A 143 1.02 -16.18 2.43
CA SER A 143 2.37 -16.76 2.51
C SER A 143 3.29 -16.41 1.32
N HIS A 144 2.75 -15.94 0.20
CA HIS A 144 3.53 -15.42 -0.94
C HIS A 144 3.71 -13.89 -0.91
N GLN A 145 3.40 -13.24 0.21
CA GLN A 145 3.55 -11.81 0.48
C GLN A 145 4.43 -11.57 1.73
N PRO A 146 5.75 -11.87 1.65
CA PRO A 146 6.66 -11.67 2.77
C PRO A 146 6.74 -10.19 3.18
N ASP A 147 6.62 -9.94 4.49
CA ASP A 147 6.66 -8.60 5.09
C ASP A 147 8.10 -8.04 5.07
N LEU A 148 8.22 -6.78 4.65
CA LEU A 148 9.49 -6.06 4.66
C LEU A 148 9.91 -5.70 6.08
N ASN A 149 11.21 -5.76 6.35
CA ASN A 149 11.77 -5.38 7.64
C ASN A 149 12.05 -3.87 7.71
N TYR A 150 11.11 -3.10 8.24
CA TYR A 150 11.26 -1.64 8.36
C TYR A 150 12.24 -1.16 9.44
N GLU A 151 12.70 -2.04 10.34
CA GLU A 151 13.83 -1.73 11.24
C GLU A 151 15.14 -1.55 10.44
N ASN A 152 15.21 -2.12 9.24
CA ASN A 152 16.35 -1.94 8.36
C ASN A 152 16.23 -0.61 7.59
N PRO A 153 17.14 0.37 7.83
CA PRO A 153 17.07 1.66 7.15
C PRO A 153 17.25 1.54 5.62
N ALA A 154 17.89 0.48 5.11
CA ALA A 154 18.01 0.27 3.67
C ALA A 154 16.64 0.00 3.03
N VAL A 155 15.75 -0.75 3.70
CA VAL A 155 14.37 -0.99 3.24
C VAL A 155 13.60 0.32 3.18
N GLN A 156 13.73 1.17 4.20
CA GLN A 156 13.12 2.50 4.21
C GLN A 156 13.57 3.35 3.02
N GLU A 157 14.87 3.37 2.70
CA GLU A 157 15.40 4.11 1.56
C GLU A 157 14.89 3.57 0.21
N GLU A 158 14.81 2.25 0.04
CA GLU A 158 14.31 1.63 -1.20
C GLU A 158 12.82 1.96 -1.43
N ILE A 159 12.01 1.93 -0.38
CA ILE A 159 10.59 2.30 -0.46
C ILE A 159 10.43 3.79 -0.80
N LEU A 160 11.21 4.67 -0.17
CA LEU A 160 11.23 6.09 -0.52
C LEU A 160 11.71 6.32 -1.95
N ALA A 161 12.71 5.57 -2.43
CA ALA A 161 13.18 5.65 -3.81
C ALA A 161 12.11 5.20 -4.81
N ALA A 162 11.36 4.14 -4.51
CA ALA A 162 10.25 3.68 -5.34
C ALA A 162 9.10 4.70 -5.38
N LEU A 163 8.77 5.36 -4.26
CA LEU A 163 7.80 6.46 -4.25
C LEU A 163 8.29 7.64 -5.12
N ARG A 164 9.54 8.07 -4.96
CA ARG A 164 10.14 9.14 -5.77
C ARG A 164 10.12 8.82 -7.26
N PHE A 165 10.40 7.57 -7.63
CA PHE A 165 10.39 7.12 -9.02
C PHE A 165 9.05 7.43 -9.70
N TRP A 166 7.92 7.12 -9.07
CA TRP A 166 6.61 7.41 -9.67
C TRP A 166 6.24 8.89 -9.64
N LEU A 167 6.65 9.62 -8.60
CA LEU A 167 6.47 11.08 -8.54
C LEU A 167 7.28 11.80 -9.62
N ASP A 168 8.49 11.34 -9.93
CA ASP A 168 9.30 11.84 -11.05
C ASP A 168 8.65 11.58 -12.41
N LEU A 169 7.77 10.57 -12.51
CA LEU A 169 6.94 10.29 -13.69
C LEU A 169 5.63 11.09 -13.73
N GLY A 170 5.35 11.90 -12.70
CA GLY A 170 4.29 12.92 -12.73
C GLY A 170 2.96 12.52 -12.09
N ILE A 171 2.87 11.43 -11.32
CA ILE A 171 1.65 11.16 -10.55
C ILE A 171 1.44 12.21 -9.46
N ASP A 172 0.19 12.35 -9.02
CA ASP A 172 -0.25 13.38 -8.07
C ASP A 172 -0.38 12.85 -6.63
N GLY A 173 -0.08 11.57 -6.39
CA GLY A 173 -0.15 10.99 -5.06
C GLY A 173 -0.32 9.49 -4.99
N PHE A 174 -0.48 9.01 -3.76
CA PHE A 174 -0.54 7.59 -3.44
C PHE A 174 -1.67 7.26 -2.47
N ARG A 175 -2.32 6.11 -2.69
CA ARG A 175 -2.92 5.35 -1.60
C ARG A 175 -1.82 4.45 -1.02
N LEU A 176 -1.46 4.68 0.23
CA LEU A 176 -0.48 3.87 0.94
C LEU A 176 -1.18 2.68 1.57
N ASP A 177 -0.97 1.51 0.98
CA ASP A 177 -1.66 0.26 1.33
C ASP A 177 -0.91 -0.50 2.43
N ALA A 178 -1.68 -1.11 3.35
CA ALA A 178 -1.19 -1.92 4.46
C ALA A 178 -0.27 -1.18 5.45
N VAL A 179 -0.35 0.15 5.53
CA VAL A 179 0.48 0.94 6.44
C VAL A 179 0.30 0.67 7.94
N PRO A 180 -0.80 0.12 8.46
CA PRO A 180 -0.86 -0.29 9.87
C PRO A 180 0.17 -1.32 10.29
N TYR A 181 0.74 -2.06 9.36
CA TYR A 181 1.46 -3.30 9.63
C TYR A 181 2.99 -3.19 9.47
N LEU A 182 3.52 -2.01 9.13
CA LEU A 182 4.93 -1.84 8.72
C LEU A 182 5.97 -2.30 9.76
N TYR A 183 5.66 -2.17 11.05
CA TYR A 183 6.52 -2.57 12.16
C TYR A 183 5.82 -3.63 13.02
N ALA A 184 6.62 -4.50 13.64
CA ALA A 184 6.16 -5.50 14.59
C ALA A 184 6.95 -5.41 15.90
N GLU A 185 6.26 -5.58 17.04
CA GLU A 185 6.86 -5.52 18.37
C GLU A 185 6.23 -6.58 19.28
N GLU A 186 7.06 -7.28 20.04
CA GLU A 186 6.61 -8.30 20.99
C GLU A 186 5.67 -7.73 22.06
N GLY A 187 4.63 -8.49 22.41
CA GLY A 187 3.61 -8.05 23.36
C GLY A 187 2.61 -7.03 22.82
N THR A 188 2.59 -6.82 21.50
CA THR A 188 1.61 -5.97 20.80
C THR A 188 0.87 -6.77 19.74
N ASN A 189 -0.23 -6.24 19.21
CA ASN A 189 -0.91 -6.81 18.04
C ASN A 189 -0.20 -6.51 16.70
N CYS A 190 0.95 -5.83 16.73
CA CYS A 190 1.73 -5.39 15.56
C CYS A 190 0.91 -4.53 14.58
N GLU A 191 0.01 -3.69 15.10
CA GLU A 191 -0.73 -2.70 14.30
C GLU A 191 -0.53 -1.31 14.91
N ASN A 192 -0.44 -0.27 14.08
CA ASN A 192 -0.42 1.15 14.48
C ASN A 192 0.72 1.52 15.45
N LEU A 193 1.88 0.84 15.33
CA LEU A 193 2.99 1.10 16.23
C LEU A 193 3.55 2.53 16.03
N PRO A 194 4.08 3.19 17.06
CA PRO A 194 4.64 4.54 16.93
C PRO A 194 5.71 4.69 15.84
N ALA A 195 6.50 3.64 15.59
CA ALA A 195 7.51 3.60 14.54
C ALA A 195 6.90 3.67 13.12
N THR A 196 5.73 3.07 12.91
CA THR A 196 4.95 3.20 11.67
C THR A 196 4.64 4.66 11.38
N HIS A 197 4.09 5.36 12.37
CA HIS A 197 3.73 6.77 12.26
C HIS A 197 4.97 7.66 12.07
N GLU A 198 6.08 7.37 12.75
CA GLU A 198 7.34 8.08 12.53
C GLU A 198 7.85 7.94 11.09
N PHE A 199 7.76 6.73 10.52
CA PHE A 199 8.13 6.51 9.12
C PHE A 199 7.17 7.24 8.15
N LEU A 200 5.86 7.25 8.42
CA LEU A 200 4.90 8.01 7.59
C LEU A 200 5.15 9.52 7.66
N ARG A 201 5.50 10.08 8.84
CA ARG A 201 5.94 11.48 8.96
C ARG A 201 7.19 11.74 8.13
N ARG A 202 8.12 10.80 8.10
CA ARG A 202 9.32 10.90 7.25
C ARG A 202 8.94 10.92 5.76
N VAL A 203 8.09 9.99 5.32
CA VAL A 203 7.57 9.94 3.93
C VAL A 203 6.92 11.27 3.57
N ARG A 204 6.01 11.77 4.42
CA ARG A 204 5.33 13.05 4.21
C ARG A 204 6.31 14.21 4.08
N ARG A 205 7.27 14.32 5.00
CA ARG A 205 8.28 15.39 4.99
C ARG A 205 9.15 15.37 3.73
N GLU A 206 9.55 14.20 3.26
CA GLU A 206 10.34 14.07 2.03
C GLU A 206 9.53 14.45 0.79
N ILE A 207 8.26 14.01 0.73
CA ILE A 207 7.36 14.35 -0.38
C ILE A 207 7.05 15.85 -0.40
N ASP A 208 6.67 16.46 0.72
CA ASP A 208 6.40 17.91 0.79
C ASP A 208 7.62 18.75 0.40
N ALA A 209 8.84 18.26 0.67
CA ALA A 209 10.07 18.97 0.35
C ALA A 209 10.43 18.94 -1.15
N MET A 210 10.08 17.86 -1.86
CA MET A 210 10.51 17.62 -3.25
C MET A 210 9.39 17.74 -4.28
N TYR A 211 8.16 17.39 -3.89
CA TYR A 211 6.99 17.25 -4.76
C TYR A 211 5.77 17.96 -4.14
N PRO A 212 5.78 19.31 -4.08
CA PRO A 212 4.62 20.04 -3.59
C PRO A 212 3.38 19.74 -4.45
N ASP A 213 2.18 19.78 -3.85
CA ASP A 213 0.89 19.41 -4.48
C ASP A 213 0.68 17.89 -4.69
N THR A 214 1.37 17.06 -3.91
CA THR A 214 1.18 15.60 -3.87
C THR A 214 0.28 15.19 -2.71
N VAL A 215 -0.65 14.25 -2.92
CA VAL A 215 -1.52 13.71 -1.87
C VAL A 215 -1.06 12.33 -1.36
N LEU A 216 -1.23 12.08 -0.07
CA LEU A 216 -1.01 10.77 0.57
C LEU A 216 -2.30 10.34 1.25
N LEU A 217 -2.82 9.18 0.87
CA LEU A 217 -4.05 8.62 1.39
C LEU A 217 -3.73 7.34 2.19
N ALA A 218 -4.03 7.32 3.48
CA ALA A 218 -3.85 6.15 4.32
C ALA A 218 -4.94 5.10 4.07
N GLU A 219 -4.52 3.88 3.80
CA GLU A 219 -5.34 2.68 3.92
C GLU A 219 -5.15 2.11 5.33
N ALA A 220 -6.10 2.41 6.21
CA ALA A 220 -6.16 1.83 7.55
C ALA A 220 -7.61 1.42 7.83
N ASN A 221 -7.94 0.15 7.58
CA ASN A 221 -9.29 -0.39 7.77
C ASN A 221 -9.61 -0.65 9.25
N GLN A 222 -9.71 0.43 10.02
CA GLN A 222 -9.90 0.44 11.47
C GLN A 222 -11.06 1.35 11.87
N TRP A 223 -11.32 1.47 13.17
CA TRP A 223 -12.32 2.41 13.67
C TRP A 223 -11.86 3.85 13.42
N PRO A 224 -12.79 4.80 13.19
CA PRO A 224 -12.43 6.17 12.83
C PRO A 224 -11.55 6.84 13.90
N GLU A 225 -11.77 6.50 15.16
CA GLU A 225 -10.99 6.98 16.31
C GLU A 225 -9.50 6.62 16.21
N ASP A 226 -9.18 5.43 15.68
CA ASP A 226 -7.80 4.97 15.49
C ASP A 226 -7.20 5.54 14.21
N VAL A 227 -8.02 5.70 13.15
CA VAL A 227 -7.57 6.22 11.85
C VAL A 227 -7.16 7.69 11.93
N VAL A 228 -7.66 8.45 12.92
CA VAL A 228 -7.30 9.86 13.12
C VAL A 228 -5.79 10.05 13.34
N ASP A 229 -5.11 9.06 13.93
CA ASP A 229 -3.66 9.14 14.17
C ASP A 229 -2.84 9.16 12.87
N TYR A 230 -3.38 8.65 11.76
CA TYR A 230 -2.74 8.69 10.44
C TYR A 230 -2.71 10.09 9.79
N PHE A 231 -3.38 11.07 10.38
CA PHE A 231 -3.19 12.48 10.01
C PHE A 231 -1.96 13.10 10.71
N GLY A 232 -1.36 12.40 11.68
CA GLY A 232 -0.21 12.87 12.46
C GLY A 232 -0.62 13.93 13.48
N ASP A 233 0.16 15.00 13.62
CA ASP A 233 -0.18 16.16 14.47
C ASP A 233 -1.29 17.02 13.86
N TYR A 234 -2.49 16.44 13.74
CA TYR A 234 -3.67 17.08 13.14
C TYR A 234 -4.13 18.32 13.90
N GLN A 235 -3.70 18.51 15.15
CA GLN A 235 -3.95 19.73 15.92
C GLN A 235 -3.11 20.91 15.42
N ASN A 236 -1.95 20.64 14.81
CA ASN A 236 -1.02 21.65 14.28
C ASN A 236 -0.92 21.61 12.74
N GLY A 237 -1.90 21.04 12.06
CA GLY A 237 -2.03 21.06 10.59
C GLY A 237 -1.77 19.72 9.89
N GLY A 238 -1.36 18.69 10.65
CA GLY A 238 -1.13 17.33 10.15
C GLY A 238 0.22 17.17 9.44
N ASP A 239 1.00 16.17 9.85
CA ASP A 239 2.35 15.90 9.36
C ASP A 239 2.56 14.45 8.86
N GLU A 240 1.47 13.70 8.69
CA GLU A 240 1.46 12.35 8.07
C GLU A 240 0.63 12.34 6.78
N CYS A 241 -0.39 11.48 6.68
CA CYS A 241 -1.22 11.39 5.48
C CYS A 241 -2.17 12.59 5.38
N HIS A 242 -2.44 13.00 4.14
CA HIS A 242 -3.36 14.09 3.84
C HIS A 242 -4.82 13.64 3.96
N MET A 243 -5.08 12.37 3.67
CA MET A 243 -6.40 11.76 3.68
C MET A 243 -6.32 10.36 4.30
N ALA A 244 -7.46 9.86 4.76
CA ALA A 244 -7.65 8.47 5.16
C ALA A 244 -9.08 8.03 4.82
N PHE A 245 -9.30 6.74 4.60
CA PHE A 245 -10.63 6.21 4.32
C PHE A 245 -11.48 6.11 5.59
N HIS A 246 -12.75 6.52 5.48
CA HIS A 246 -13.75 6.29 6.52
C HIS A 246 -14.55 5.02 6.23
N PHE A 247 -13.92 3.86 6.40
CA PHE A 247 -14.48 2.55 6.02
C PHE A 247 -15.89 2.25 6.58
N PRO A 248 -16.21 2.54 7.86
CA PRO A 248 -17.51 2.19 8.42
C PRO A 248 -18.73 2.90 7.79
N VAL A 249 -18.55 4.01 7.04
CA VAL A 249 -19.67 4.79 6.50
C VAL A 249 -20.56 3.95 5.59
N MET A 250 -19.99 3.19 4.65
CA MET A 250 -20.78 2.40 3.71
C MET A 250 -21.58 1.29 4.43
N PRO A 251 -21.00 0.43 5.29
CA PRO A 251 -21.77 -0.54 6.08
C PRO A 251 -22.88 0.09 6.92
N ARG A 252 -22.65 1.28 7.47
CA ARG A 252 -23.65 2.00 8.29
C ARG A 252 -24.79 2.57 7.44
N ILE A 253 -24.51 3.07 6.24
CA ILE A 253 -25.56 3.46 5.27
C ILE A 253 -26.40 2.24 4.89
N PHE A 254 -25.76 1.11 4.59
CA PHE A 254 -26.46 -0.13 4.26
C PHE A 254 -27.41 -0.56 5.39
N MET A 255 -26.94 -0.54 6.63
CA MET A 255 -27.78 -0.81 7.81
C MET A 255 -28.89 0.22 8.02
N ALA A 256 -28.62 1.50 7.79
CA ALA A 256 -29.61 2.57 7.92
C ALA A 256 -30.77 2.40 6.94
N VAL A 257 -30.48 2.07 5.67
CA VAL A 257 -31.51 1.76 4.67
C VAL A 257 -32.31 0.53 5.08
N ARG A 258 -31.64 -0.55 5.50
CA ARG A 258 -32.31 -1.78 5.94
C ARG A 258 -33.20 -1.60 7.17
N ARG A 259 -32.85 -0.66 8.05
CA ARG A 259 -33.60 -0.35 9.28
C ARG A 259 -34.54 0.84 9.13
N GLU A 260 -34.59 1.47 7.95
CA GLU A 260 -35.31 2.74 7.71
C GLU A 260 -35.03 3.81 8.77
N SER A 261 -33.76 3.87 9.21
CA SER A 261 -33.36 4.64 10.38
C SER A 261 -32.06 5.35 10.11
N ARG A 262 -32.02 6.67 10.35
CA ARG A 262 -30.80 7.47 10.19
C ARG A 262 -29.72 7.17 11.24
N TYR A 263 -30.10 6.56 12.37
CA TYR A 263 -29.23 6.44 13.54
C TYR A 263 -27.87 5.80 13.25
N PRO A 264 -27.74 4.69 12.51
CA PRO A 264 -26.44 4.09 12.22
C PRO A 264 -25.45 5.03 11.51
N VAL A 265 -25.96 5.94 10.66
CA VAL A 265 -25.16 6.94 9.93
C VAL A 265 -24.82 8.12 10.82
N SER A 266 -25.79 8.65 11.57
CA SER A 266 -25.53 9.78 12.46
C SER A 266 -24.56 9.45 13.59
N GLU A 267 -24.57 8.20 14.07
CA GLU A 267 -23.66 7.73 15.13
C GLU A 267 -22.22 7.61 14.64
N ILE A 268 -22.00 7.15 13.40
CA ILE A 268 -20.63 6.92 12.90
C ILE A 268 -19.95 8.18 12.39
N LEU A 269 -20.72 9.23 12.11
CA LEU A 269 -20.22 10.53 11.64
C LEU A 269 -20.07 11.57 12.77
N ALA A 270 -20.51 11.22 13.99
CA ALA A 270 -20.45 12.10 15.16
C ALA A 270 -19.11 11.97 15.88
#